data_AF-A0A7X1H506-F1
#
_entry.id   AF-A0A7X1H506-F1
#
_cell.length_a   1.000
_cell.length_b   1.000
_cell.length_c   1.000
_cell.angle_alpha   90.00
_cell.angle_beta   90.00
_cell.angle_gamma   90.00
#
_symmetry.space_group_name_H-M   'P 1'
#
loop_
_entity.id
_entity.type
_entity.pdbx_description
1 polymer ?
#
loop_
_entity_poly.entity_id
_entity_poly.type
_entity_poly.pdbx_seq_one_letter_code
_entity_poly.pdbx_strand_id
1 'polypeptide(L)'
;MIQIDRNRKIHGRQVQITTYEYEKDSVVVEGRLTDNRFMKTYYFSSGESRPPGVVHDLVIRMVVKGPKLVIDDIDVDMETVPREDCREVLNTLKRVIGMKIRAGFTEKVKEKIGGAKGCTHLVALLLAMAPAAVQGAWSAVARHPVDPAKYSGAALKFLENTCWVWRADGELMQETREKLSM
;
A
#
# COMPACT_ATOMS: atom_id res chain seq x y z
N MET A 1 18.76 -12.77 24.01
CA MET A 1 18.88 -11.72 22.99
C MET A 1 19.31 -12.35 21.68
N ILE A 2 18.72 -11.97 20.56
CA ILE A 2 19.14 -12.49 19.24
C ILE A 2 20.39 -11.73 18.81
N GLN A 3 21.49 -12.44 18.54
CA GLN A 3 22.72 -11.86 18.00
C GLN A 3 22.65 -11.83 16.46
N ILE A 4 23.02 -10.70 15.85
CA ILE A 4 22.92 -10.49 14.40
C ILE A 4 24.25 -9.93 13.88
N ASP A 5 24.85 -10.61 12.90
CA ASP A 5 25.96 -10.08 12.12
C ASP A 5 25.42 -9.31 10.90
N ARG A 6 25.47 -7.98 10.98
CA ARG A 6 24.91 -7.09 9.95
C ARG A 6 25.73 -7.07 8.65
N ASN A 7 26.92 -7.67 8.63
CA ASN A 7 27.74 -7.81 7.42
C ASN A 7 27.36 -9.03 6.59
N ARG A 8 26.62 -10.00 7.16
CA ARG A 8 26.21 -11.23 6.49
C ARG A 8 24.76 -11.17 5.99
N LYS A 9 24.43 -10.12 5.24
CA LYS A 9 23.09 -9.97 4.62
C LYS A 9 22.89 -11.03 3.53
N ILE A 10 21.70 -11.61 3.47
CA ILE A 10 21.31 -12.60 2.45
C ILE A 10 20.36 -11.94 1.43
N HIS A 11 19.28 -11.35 1.93
CA HIS A 11 18.24 -10.69 1.16
C HIS A 11 17.80 -9.41 1.86
N GLY A 12 17.45 -8.40 1.08
CA GLY A 12 16.82 -7.18 1.57
C GLY A 12 15.64 -6.82 0.70
N ARG A 13 14.54 -6.44 1.34
CA ARG A 13 13.41 -5.77 0.69
C ARG A 13 13.34 -4.35 1.22
N GLN A 14 13.27 -3.38 0.31
CA GLN A 14 12.89 -2.01 0.61
C GLN A 14 11.51 -1.76 0.02
N VAL A 15 10.63 -1.15 0.81
CA VAL A 15 9.36 -0.62 0.35
C VAL A 15 9.34 0.85 0.70
N GLN A 16 9.25 1.70 -0.32
CA GLN A 16 9.08 3.14 -0.16
C GLN A 16 7.69 3.50 -0.65
N ILE A 17 6.95 4.27 0.15
CA ILE A 17 5.61 4.73 -0.20
C ILE A 17 5.54 6.22 0.08
N THR A 18 5.05 6.99 -0.87
CA THR A 18 4.93 8.44 -0.75
C THR A 18 3.61 8.89 -1.37
N THR A 19 2.94 9.84 -0.72
CA THR A 19 1.69 10.41 -1.21
C THR A 19 1.91 11.84 -1.69
N TYR A 20 1.35 12.14 -2.85
CA TYR A 20 1.47 13.41 -3.54
C TYR A 20 0.09 14.03 -3.71
N GLU A 21 0.07 15.36 -3.71
CA GLU A 21 -1.12 16.09 -4.15
C GLU A 21 -1.45 15.72 -5.59
N TYR A 22 -2.75 15.52 -5.85
CA TYR A 22 -3.28 15.33 -7.17
C TYR A 22 -4.50 16.24 -7.34
N GLU A 23 -5.28 16.06 -8.41
CA GLU A 23 -6.52 16.81 -8.65
C GLU A 23 -7.39 16.98 -7.40
N LYS A 24 -8.34 17.92 -7.47
CA LYS A 24 -9.22 18.23 -6.34
C LYS A 24 -9.83 16.96 -5.72
N ASP A 25 -9.73 16.87 -4.39
CA ASP A 25 -10.24 15.76 -3.57
C ASP A 25 -9.58 14.40 -3.89
N SER A 26 -8.35 14.39 -4.42
CA SER A 26 -7.60 13.16 -4.70
C SER A 26 -6.11 13.27 -4.40
N VAL A 27 -5.47 12.12 -4.24
CA VAL A 27 -4.03 12.00 -4.04
C VAL A 27 -3.46 10.92 -4.95
N VAL A 28 -2.20 11.05 -5.33
CA VAL A 28 -1.42 9.95 -5.93
C VAL A 28 -0.60 9.30 -4.82
N VAL A 29 -0.62 7.97 -4.78
CA VAL A 29 0.20 7.14 -3.89
C VAL A 29 1.18 6.38 -4.76
N GLU A 30 2.47 6.73 -4.68
CA GLU A 30 3.53 5.97 -5.33
C GLU A 30 4.16 5.00 -4.33
N GLY A 31 4.22 3.73 -4.70
CA GLY A 31 4.92 2.69 -3.96
C GLY A 31 6.01 2.09 -4.82
N ARG A 32 7.21 1.91 -4.27
CA ARG A 32 8.32 1.18 -4.90
C ARG A 32 8.77 0.04 -4.01
N LEU A 33 8.87 -1.16 -4.59
CA LEU A 33 9.42 -2.36 -3.95
C LEU A 33 10.72 -2.75 -4.65
N THR A 34 11.80 -2.80 -3.88
CA THR A 34 13.10 -3.26 -4.35
C THR A 34 13.56 -4.46 -3.54
N ASP A 35 13.74 -5.59 -4.20
CA ASP A 35 14.35 -6.80 -3.62
C ASP A 35 15.80 -6.93 -4.10
N ASN A 36 16.73 -7.12 -3.17
CA ASN A 36 18.15 -7.26 -3.46
C ASN A 36 18.70 -8.54 -2.80
N ARG A 37 19.51 -9.30 -3.54
CA ARG A 37 20.30 -10.42 -3.04
C ARG A 37 21.74 -9.96 -2.86
N PHE A 38 22.28 -10.10 -1.65
CA PHE A 38 23.62 -9.62 -1.32
C PHE A 38 24.73 -10.66 -1.53
N MET A 39 24.36 -11.86 -2.01
CA MET A 39 25.30 -12.94 -2.24
C MET A 39 24.94 -13.76 -3.48
N LYS A 40 25.92 -14.49 -4.00
CA LYS A 40 25.71 -15.46 -5.08
C LYS A 40 24.72 -16.53 -4.62
N THR A 41 23.74 -16.83 -5.48
CA THR A 41 22.73 -17.88 -5.26
C THR A 41 22.75 -18.87 -6.42
N TYR A 42 21.94 -19.92 -6.37
CA TYR A 42 21.86 -20.93 -7.43
C TYR A 42 20.39 -21.24 -7.74
N TYR A 43 20.08 -21.55 -8.99
CA TYR A 43 18.77 -22.10 -9.35
C TYR A 43 18.65 -23.53 -8.83
N PHE A 44 17.57 -23.85 -8.10
CA PHE A 44 17.33 -25.21 -7.62
C PHE A 44 17.15 -26.23 -8.76
N SER A 45 16.67 -25.79 -9.93
CA SER A 45 16.37 -26.66 -11.07
C SER A 45 17.59 -27.02 -11.91
N SER A 46 18.55 -26.10 -12.08
CA SER A 46 19.70 -26.28 -12.98
C SER A 46 21.05 -26.29 -12.26
N GLY A 47 21.11 -25.86 -11.00
CA GLY A 47 22.37 -25.63 -10.27
C GLY A 47 23.17 -24.43 -10.79
N GLU A 48 22.67 -23.69 -11.77
CA GLU A 48 23.36 -22.55 -12.35
C GLU A 48 23.44 -21.40 -11.34
N SER A 49 24.60 -20.75 -11.28
CA SER A 49 24.82 -19.63 -10.36
C SER A 49 24.18 -18.34 -10.83
N ARG A 50 23.74 -17.53 -9.86
CA ARG A 50 23.20 -16.19 -10.05
C ARG A 50 24.01 -15.20 -9.22
N PRO A 51 24.48 -14.09 -9.80
CA PRO A 51 25.22 -13.08 -9.06
C PRO A 51 24.32 -12.37 -8.01
N PRO A 52 24.92 -11.69 -7.02
CA PRO A 52 24.20 -10.73 -6.20
C PRO A 52 23.65 -9.57 -7.05
N GLY A 53 22.62 -8.88 -6.56
CA GLY A 53 22.03 -7.73 -7.22
C GLY A 53 20.52 -7.60 -6.99
N VAL A 54 19.95 -6.56 -7.62
CA VAL A 54 18.51 -6.30 -7.63
C VAL A 54 17.80 -7.40 -8.41
N VAL A 55 16.73 -7.93 -7.83
CA VAL A 55 15.92 -9.02 -8.39
C VAL A 55 14.53 -8.54 -8.77
N HIS A 56 13.97 -7.63 -7.96
CA HIS A 56 12.72 -6.96 -8.26
C HIS A 56 12.92 -5.47 -8.05
N ASP A 57 12.45 -4.69 -9.00
CA ASP A 57 12.30 -3.24 -8.85
C ASP A 57 10.99 -2.86 -9.53
N LEU A 58 9.98 -2.66 -8.68
CA LEU A 58 8.58 -2.58 -9.08
C LEU A 58 7.99 -1.30 -8.53
N VAL A 59 7.23 -0.58 -9.36
CA VAL A 59 6.56 0.66 -8.98
C VAL A 59 5.07 0.51 -9.21
N ILE A 60 4.27 1.01 -8.27
CA ILE A 60 2.83 1.20 -8.42
C ILE A 60 2.54 2.68 -8.19
N ARG A 61 1.79 3.29 -9.09
CA ARG A 61 1.20 4.62 -8.91
C ARG A 61 -0.31 4.47 -8.87
N MET A 62 -0.93 4.88 -7.76
CA MET A 62 -2.35 4.68 -7.52
C MET A 62 -3.01 6.02 -7.22
N VAL A 63 -4.01 6.40 -8.03
CA VAL A 63 -4.85 7.56 -7.76
C VAL A 63 -5.95 7.15 -6.79
N VAL A 64 -6.09 7.90 -5.69
CA VAL A 64 -7.11 7.66 -4.66
C VAL A 64 -8.00 8.87 -4.51
N LYS A 65 -9.30 8.70 -4.80
CA LYS A 65 -10.33 9.74 -4.61
C LYS A 65 -10.86 9.73 -3.18
N GLY A 66 -10.72 10.87 -2.52
CA GLY A 66 -11.32 11.17 -1.23
C GLY A 66 -12.78 11.63 -1.34
N PRO A 67 -13.52 11.70 -0.22
CA PRO A 67 -13.18 11.16 1.09
C PRO A 67 -13.43 9.65 1.20
N LYS A 68 -14.00 9.01 0.16
CA LYS A 68 -14.42 7.59 0.19
C LYS A 68 -13.28 6.59 -0.01
N LEU A 69 -12.06 7.07 -0.26
CA LEU A 69 -10.84 6.31 -0.54
C LEU A 69 -11.04 5.25 -1.62
N VAL A 70 -11.54 5.70 -2.77
CA VAL A 70 -11.75 4.84 -3.95
C VAL A 70 -10.50 4.88 -4.82
N ILE A 71 -10.02 3.72 -5.26
CA ILE A 71 -8.97 3.61 -6.27
C ILE A 71 -9.58 4.06 -7.61
N ASP A 72 -9.15 5.21 -8.11
CA ASP A 72 -9.67 5.77 -9.35
C ASP A 72 -8.89 5.28 -10.57
N ASP A 73 -7.57 5.21 -10.44
CA ASP A 73 -6.68 4.68 -11.46
C ASP A 73 -5.45 4.03 -10.83
N ILE A 74 -4.80 3.15 -11.59
CA ILE A 74 -3.57 2.46 -11.16
C ILE A 74 -2.66 2.13 -12.34
N ASP A 75 -1.40 2.52 -12.19
CA ASP A 75 -0.31 2.30 -13.14
C ASP A 75 0.82 1.50 -12.48
N VAL A 76 1.55 0.72 -13.29
CA VAL A 76 2.55 -0.23 -12.82
C VAL A 76 3.76 -0.24 -13.75
N ASP A 77 4.94 -0.02 -13.17
CA ASP A 77 6.22 -0.24 -13.84
C ASP A 77 6.99 -1.42 -13.23
N MET A 78 7.71 -2.15 -14.10
CA MET A 78 8.56 -3.28 -13.74
C MET A 78 9.97 -3.11 -14.32
N GLU A 79 10.78 -2.29 -13.65
CA GLU A 79 12.16 -1.97 -14.03
C GLU A 79 13.04 -3.21 -14.05
N THR A 80 12.99 -4.01 -12.97
CA THR A 80 13.74 -5.26 -12.84
C THR A 80 12.83 -6.39 -12.41
N VAL A 81 12.89 -7.51 -13.12
CA VAL A 81 12.22 -8.77 -12.77
C VAL A 81 13.14 -9.95 -13.11
N PRO A 82 12.99 -11.10 -12.45
CA PRO A 82 13.87 -12.24 -12.66
C PRO A 82 13.53 -13.06 -13.91
N ARG A 83 12.36 -12.85 -14.52
CA ARG A 83 11.88 -13.56 -15.72
C ARG A 83 10.97 -12.65 -16.54
N GLU A 84 11.01 -12.77 -17.86
CA GLU A 84 10.14 -12.00 -18.76
C GLU A 84 8.65 -12.32 -18.57
N ASP A 85 8.32 -13.58 -18.28
CA ASP A 85 6.94 -14.02 -17.98
C ASP A 85 6.30 -13.23 -16.82
N CYS A 86 7.13 -12.64 -15.92
CA CYS A 86 6.62 -11.78 -14.86
C CYS A 86 5.88 -10.54 -15.39
N ARG A 87 6.17 -10.09 -16.62
CA ARG A 87 5.53 -8.91 -17.23
C ARG A 87 4.13 -9.18 -17.78
N GLU A 88 3.73 -10.45 -17.94
CA GLU A 88 2.38 -10.80 -18.37
C GLU A 88 1.30 -10.30 -17.40
N VAL A 89 1.67 -10.07 -16.13
CA VAL A 89 0.76 -9.61 -15.09
C VAL A 89 0.73 -8.09 -14.93
N LEU A 90 1.38 -7.30 -15.78
CA LEU A 90 1.46 -5.83 -15.68
C LEU A 90 0.07 -5.19 -15.48
N ASN A 91 -0.91 -5.62 -16.27
CA ASN A 91 -2.26 -5.07 -16.24
C ASN A 91 -3.16 -5.66 -15.14
N THR A 92 -2.68 -6.63 -14.34
CA THR A 92 -3.53 -7.34 -13.36
C THR A 92 -4.10 -6.44 -12.28
N LEU A 93 -3.38 -5.37 -11.94
CA LEU A 93 -3.78 -4.40 -10.91
C LEU A 93 -4.93 -3.50 -11.36
N LYS A 94 -5.16 -3.31 -12.66
CA LYS A 94 -6.34 -2.57 -13.16
C LYS A 94 -7.66 -3.14 -12.65
N ARG A 95 -7.68 -4.42 -12.29
CA ARG A 95 -8.84 -5.08 -11.68
C ARG A 95 -9.22 -4.51 -10.31
N VAL A 96 -8.35 -3.77 -9.62
CA VAL A 96 -8.67 -3.16 -8.33
C VAL A 96 -9.24 -1.73 -8.45
N ILE A 97 -9.29 -1.17 -9.66
CA ILE A 97 -9.95 0.11 -9.93
C ILE A 97 -11.42 0.02 -9.47
N GLY A 98 -11.89 1.07 -8.79
CA GLY A 98 -13.21 1.15 -8.16
C GLY A 98 -13.29 0.53 -6.76
N MET A 99 -12.25 -0.17 -6.28
CA MET A 99 -12.23 -0.69 -4.91
C MET A 99 -12.05 0.43 -3.89
N LYS A 100 -12.67 0.25 -2.71
CA LYS A 100 -12.51 1.15 -1.55
C LYS A 100 -11.44 0.61 -0.59
N ILE A 101 -10.51 1.47 -0.19
CA ILE A 101 -9.50 1.16 0.83
C ILE A 101 -10.14 1.29 2.21
N ARG A 102 -10.64 0.17 2.75
CA ARG A 102 -11.34 0.09 4.05
C ARG A 102 -11.23 -1.33 4.64
N ALA A 103 -11.90 -1.57 5.77
CA ALA A 103 -12.05 -2.92 6.33
C ALA A 103 -12.45 -3.96 5.26
N GLY A 104 -11.74 -5.10 5.23
CA GLY A 104 -11.90 -6.15 4.23
C GLY A 104 -11.17 -5.93 2.89
N PHE A 105 -10.46 -4.81 2.70
CA PHE A 105 -9.72 -4.53 1.46
C PHE A 105 -8.69 -5.62 1.14
N THR A 106 -7.90 -6.04 2.13
CA THR A 106 -6.86 -7.07 1.96
C THR A 106 -7.41 -8.38 1.41
N GLU A 107 -8.53 -8.85 1.95
CA GLU A 107 -9.17 -10.09 1.53
C GLU A 107 -9.65 -9.98 0.08
N LYS A 108 -10.34 -8.89 -0.28
CA LYS A 108 -10.83 -8.65 -1.64
C LYS A 108 -9.71 -8.53 -2.66
N VAL A 109 -8.59 -7.89 -2.31
CA VAL A 109 -7.41 -7.83 -3.18
C VAL A 109 -6.86 -9.24 -3.42
N LYS A 110 -6.70 -10.04 -2.35
CA LYS A 110 -6.19 -11.42 -2.47
C LYS A 110 -7.15 -12.31 -3.26
N GLU A 111 -8.45 -12.16 -3.07
CA GLU A 111 -9.47 -12.89 -3.83
C GLU A 111 -9.37 -12.56 -5.33
N LYS A 112 -9.25 -11.28 -5.69
CA LYS A 112 -9.31 -10.81 -7.07
C LYS A 112 -8.02 -11.01 -7.85
N ILE A 113 -6.87 -10.74 -7.21
CA ILE A 113 -5.56 -10.68 -7.88
C ILE A 113 -4.44 -11.43 -7.13
N GLY A 114 -4.76 -12.15 -6.05
CA GLY A 114 -3.78 -12.95 -5.30
C GLY A 114 -3.48 -14.31 -5.95
N GLY A 115 -2.41 -14.94 -5.46
CA GLY A 115 -1.94 -16.24 -5.94
C GLY A 115 -1.56 -16.20 -7.42
N ALA A 116 -1.89 -17.25 -8.17
CA ALA A 116 -1.60 -17.36 -9.60
C ALA A 116 -2.34 -16.34 -10.49
N LYS A 117 -3.27 -15.55 -9.93
CA LYS A 117 -4.03 -14.54 -10.67
C LYS A 117 -3.21 -13.27 -10.92
N GLY A 118 -2.09 -13.07 -10.23
CA GLY A 118 -1.27 -11.85 -10.34
C GLY A 118 0.15 -12.03 -9.80
N CYS A 119 0.91 -10.94 -9.71
CA CYS A 119 2.26 -10.98 -9.13
C CYS A 119 2.19 -10.84 -7.61
N THR A 120 2.73 -11.83 -6.88
CA THR A 120 2.86 -11.80 -5.42
C THR A 120 3.54 -10.51 -4.91
N HIS A 121 4.54 -10.01 -5.62
CA HIS A 121 5.27 -8.80 -5.23
C HIS A 121 4.43 -7.53 -5.40
N LEU A 122 3.73 -7.37 -6.51
CA LEU A 122 2.81 -6.23 -6.72
C LEU A 122 1.65 -6.27 -5.74
N VAL A 123 1.08 -7.45 -5.46
CA VAL A 123 0.02 -7.60 -4.45
C VAL A 123 0.54 -7.21 -3.07
N ALA A 124 1.74 -7.67 -2.68
CA ALA A 124 2.35 -7.30 -1.41
C ALA A 124 2.59 -5.79 -1.32
N LEU A 125 3.07 -5.15 -2.39
CA LEU A 125 3.29 -3.70 -2.45
C LEU A 125 1.97 -2.94 -2.33
N LEU A 126 0.94 -3.30 -3.10
CA LEU A 126 -0.39 -2.67 -3.04
C LEU A 126 -1.00 -2.76 -1.63
N LEU A 127 -0.86 -3.89 -0.96
CA LEU A 127 -1.34 -4.07 0.41
C LEU A 127 -0.53 -3.23 1.42
N ALA A 128 0.77 -3.06 1.21
CA ALA A 128 1.60 -2.18 2.03
C ALA A 128 1.28 -0.69 1.79
N MET A 129 0.85 -0.33 0.59
CA MET A 129 0.43 1.04 0.24
C MET A 129 -0.89 1.44 0.90
N ALA A 130 -1.79 0.51 1.19
CA ALA A 130 -3.14 0.82 1.67
C ALA A 130 -3.17 1.72 2.93
N PRO A 131 -2.44 1.44 4.03
CA PRO A 131 -2.41 2.32 5.19
C PRO A 131 -1.83 3.71 4.89
N ALA A 132 -0.79 3.79 4.06
CA ALA A 132 -0.17 5.05 3.67
C ALA A 132 -1.09 5.89 2.77
N ALA A 133 -1.87 5.24 1.89
CA ALA A 133 -2.90 5.89 1.09
C ALA A 133 -3.98 6.54 1.98
N VAL A 134 -4.44 5.81 3.00
CA VAL A 134 -5.39 6.35 3.99
C VAL A 134 -4.81 7.56 4.71
N GLN A 135 -3.61 7.43 5.29
CA GLN A 135 -2.97 8.52 6.03
C GLN A 135 -2.68 9.72 5.15
N GLY A 136 -2.14 9.51 3.95
CA GLY A 136 -1.84 10.60 3.01
C GLY A 136 -3.07 11.34 2.53
N ALA A 137 -4.18 10.64 2.27
CA ALA A 137 -5.46 11.29 1.96
C ALA A 137 -5.95 12.16 3.14
N TRP A 138 -5.82 11.68 4.38
CA TRP A 138 -6.16 12.50 5.55
C TRP A 138 -5.23 13.69 5.72
N SER A 139 -3.92 13.50 5.53
CA SER A 139 -2.95 14.60 5.56
C SER A 139 -3.27 15.64 4.50
N ALA A 140 -3.67 15.23 3.29
CA ALA A 140 -4.03 16.14 2.21
C ALA A 140 -5.24 17.01 2.57
N VAL A 141 -6.26 16.43 3.21
CA VAL A 141 -7.44 17.15 3.70
C VAL A 141 -7.08 18.09 4.87
N ALA A 142 -6.23 17.63 5.79
CA ALA A 142 -5.80 18.40 6.96
C ALA A 142 -4.87 19.59 6.64
N ARG A 143 -4.47 19.79 5.37
CA ARG A 143 -3.70 20.98 4.94
C ARG A 143 -4.51 22.27 5.02
N HIS A 144 -5.84 22.17 5.05
CA HIS A 144 -6.73 23.30 5.20
C HIS A 144 -7.55 23.14 6.48
N PRO A 145 -7.86 24.24 7.19
CA PRO A 145 -8.79 24.19 8.30
C PRO A 145 -10.11 23.59 7.80
N VAL A 146 -10.51 22.47 8.39
CA VAL A 146 -11.78 21.86 8.04
C VAL A 146 -12.81 22.25 9.06
N ASP A 147 -13.93 22.77 8.56
CA ASP A 147 -15.10 23.07 9.38
C ASP A 147 -15.58 21.77 10.06
N PRO A 148 -15.50 21.67 11.40
CA PRO A 148 -15.93 20.47 12.13
C PRO A 148 -17.40 20.11 11.84
N ALA A 149 -18.26 21.09 11.57
CA ALA A 149 -19.65 20.85 11.20
C ALA A 149 -19.80 20.23 9.79
N LYS A 150 -18.82 20.45 8.90
CA LYS A 150 -18.74 19.81 7.57
C LYS A 150 -17.90 18.55 7.55
N TYR A 151 -17.03 18.34 8.55
CA TYR A 151 -16.38 17.06 8.83
C TYR A 151 -17.39 16.10 9.46
N SER A 152 -18.35 15.71 8.61
CA SER A 152 -19.52 14.91 8.96
C SER A 152 -19.17 13.59 9.64
N GLY A 153 -20.18 12.94 10.21
CA GLY A 153 -20.09 11.58 10.72
C GLY A 153 -19.52 10.54 9.73
N ALA A 154 -19.43 10.84 8.42
CA ALA A 154 -18.73 9.98 7.47
C ALA A 154 -17.22 9.89 7.71
N ALA A 155 -16.57 10.99 8.12
CA ALA A 155 -15.15 11.00 8.47
C ALA A 155 -14.93 10.28 9.81
N LEU A 156 -15.78 10.53 10.81
CA LEU A 156 -15.73 9.84 12.09
C LEU A 156 -15.95 8.32 11.94
N LYS A 157 -16.95 7.92 11.16
CA LYS A 157 -17.23 6.50 10.84
C LYS A 157 -16.08 5.83 10.09
N PHE A 158 -15.28 6.60 9.36
CA PHE A 158 -14.08 6.06 8.74
C PHE A 158 -12.99 5.77 9.76
N LEU A 159 -12.82 6.60 10.79
CA LEU A 159 -11.78 6.45 11.81
C LEU A 159 -12.08 5.32 12.80
N GLU A 160 -13.35 5.06 13.08
CA GLU A 160 -13.79 4.04 14.03
C GLU A 160 -13.19 2.64 13.72
N ASN A 161 -12.59 2.02 14.74
CA ASN A 161 -11.94 0.70 14.68
C ASN A 161 -10.80 0.58 13.65
N THR A 162 -10.17 1.69 13.25
CA THR A 162 -9.01 1.66 12.35
C THR A 162 -7.67 1.45 13.05
N CYS A 163 -7.55 1.82 14.32
CA CYS A 163 -6.37 1.58 15.15
C CYS A 163 -6.75 1.51 16.62
N TRP A 164 -5.77 1.19 17.47
CA TRP A 164 -5.97 1.10 18.92
C TRP A 164 -6.61 2.36 19.51
N VAL A 165 -6.13 3.55 19.11
CA VAL A 165 -6.62 4.82 19.66
C VAL A 165 -8.02 5.15 19.15
N TRP A 166 -8.37 4.72 17.94
CA TRP A 166 -9.68 4.96 17.31
C TRP A 166 -10.69 3.81 17.49
N ARG A 167 -10.48 2.90 18.44
CA ARG A 167 -11.46 1.86 18.78
C ARG A 167 -12.79 2.49 19.21
N ALA A 168 -13.90 1.87 18.84
CA ALA A 168 -15.25 2.43 19.04
C ALA A 168 -15.56 2.77 20.52
N ASP A 169 -15.03 1.98 21.43
CA ASP A 169 -15.15 2.10 22.88
C ASP A 169 -14.00 2.92 23.53
N GLY A 170 -13.12 3.51 22.73
CA GLY A 170 -11.95 4.24 23.19
C GLY A 170 -12.24 5.70 23.53
N GLU A 171 -11.47 6.24 24.47
CA GLU A 171 -11.57 7.61 24.97
C GLU A 171 -11.56 8.66 23.84
N LEU A 172 -10.59 8.58 22.91
CA LEU A 172 -10.52 9.51 21.78
C LEU A 172 -11.78 9.49 20.90
N MET A 173 -12.37 8.30 20.66
CA MET A 173 -13.60 8.18 19.88
C MET A 173 -14.78 8.83 20.60
N GLN A 174 -14.89 8.67 21.91
CA GLN A 174 -15.95 9.28 22.72
C GLN A 174 -15.81 10.80 22.73
N GLU A 175 -14.62 11.33 23.04
CA GLU A 175 -14.35 12.77 23.00
C GLU A 175 -14.67 13.40 21.64
N THR A 176 -14.32 12.70 20.55
CA THR A 176 -14.56 13.22 19.20
C THR A 176 -16.06 13.20 18.86
N ARG A 177 -16.82 12.19 19.29
CA ARG A 177 -18.28 12.15 19.11
C ARG A 177 -18.96 13.30 19.83
N GLU A 178 -18.58 13.55 21.08
CA GLU A 178 -19.12 14.65 21.89
C GLU A 178 -18.89 16.00 21.20
N LYS A 179 -17.64 16.27 20.80
CA LYS A 179 -17.25 17.52 20.12
C LYS A 179 -17.97 17.75 18.78
N LEU A 180 -18.33 16.70 18.05
CA LEU A 180 -19.07 16.79 16.78
C LEU A 180 -20.60 16.80 16.94
N SER A 181 -21.10 16.48 18.13
CA SER A 181 -22.54 16.50 18.46
C SER A 181 -23.03 17.84 19.06
N MET A 182 -22.09 18.73 19.36
CA MET A 182 -22.31 20.12 19.78
C MET A 182 -22.32 21.06 18.57
#